data_AF-A0A1N7B8E9-F1
#
_entry.id   AF-A0A1N7B8E9-F1
#
_cell.length_a   1.000
_cell.length_b   1.000
_cell.length_c   1.000
_cell.angle_alpha   90.00
_cell.angle_beta   90.00
_cell.angle_gamma   90.00
#
_symmetry.space_group_name_H-M   'P 1'
#
loop_
_entity.id
_entity.type
_entity.pdbx_description
1 polymer ?
#
loop_
_entity_poly.entity_id
_entity_poly.type
_entity_poly.pdbx_seq_one_letter_code
_entity_poly.pdbx_strand_id
1 'polypeptide(L)'
;MFSWHANFLRINRRKTVVLVNDACDYSVILYGMKKDDFNNFNERVKEGIRKTFEQEGIKASLIEKYLSQFEDFYFTKAKDRSYIARMNNSCKMTKRFADRFSENEVKLKDVLPARIKYIYDYGDNWHHYIETEEIIDDYKSNKPTLLDGEGTAPPEDVGGVGGFSEFMQIINNPDDEDYESMLEWAKIQRFKEYDSEKIKSELESYF
;
A
#
# COMPACT_ATOMS: atom_id res chain seq x y z
N MET A 1 -17.86 -9.09 19.58
CA MET A 1 -17.42 -7.79 20.13
C MET A 1 -16.01 -7.57 19.61
N PHE A 2 -15.81 -6.61 18.71
CA PHE A 2 -14.53 -6.44 18.02
C PHE A 2 -13.52 -5.79 18.98
N SER A 3 -12.58 -6.57 19.50
CA SER A 3 -11.50 -6.07 20.36
C SER A 3 -10.22 -5.85 19.55
N TRP A 4 -9.42 -4.91 20.03
CA TRP A 4 -8.12 -4.58 19.48
C TRP A 4 -7.09 -4.64 20.60
N HIS A 5 -5.97 -5.30 20.34
CA HIS A 5 -4.79 -5.16 21.19
C HIS A 5 -3.93 -4.01 20.69
N ALA A 6 -3.29 -3.31 21.62
CA ALA A 6 -2.37 -2.23 21.32
C ALA A 6 -0.99 -2.52 21.90
N ASN A 7 0.07 -2.15 21.17
CA ASN A 7 1.43 -2.10 21.70
C ASN A 7 2.07 -0.75 21.41
N PHE A 8 2.87 -0.28 22.36
CA PHE A 8 3.53 1.02 22.31
C PHE A 8 5.01 0.79 22.03
N LEU A 9 5.51 1.46 21.00
CA LEU A 9 6.92 1.40 20.64
C LEU A 9 7.37 2.75 20.10
N ARG A 10 8.68 2.84 19.82
CA ARG A 10 9.29 4.05 19.27
C ARG A 10 9.91 3.74 17.91
N ILE A 11 9.51 4.46 16.88
CA ILE A 11 10.07 4.36 15.51
C ILE A 11 10.56 5.73 15.10
N ASN A 12 11.81 5.81 14.61
CA ASN A 12 12.44 7.07 14.18
C ASN A 12 12.29 8.19 15.24
N ARG A 13 12.47 7.83 16.53
CA ARG A 13 12.30 8.70 17.72
C ARG A 13 10.87 9.18 18.00
N ARG A 14 9.87 8.76 17.22
CA ARG A 14 8.45 9.08 17.38
C ARG A 14 7.72 8.00 18.18
N LYS A 15 6.72 8.39 18.97
CA LYS A 15 5.85 7.44 19.67
C LYS A 15 4.91 6.81 18.64
N THR A 16 4.80 5.50 18.67
CA THR A 16 4.01 4.73 17.72
C THR A 16 3.14 3.73 18.47
N VAL A 17 1.87 3.64 18.08
CA VAL A 17 0.94 2.64 18.59
C VAL A 17 0.62 1.66 17.46
N VAL A 18 0.83 0.38 17.72
CA VAL A 18 0.44 -0.72 16.83
C VAL A 18 -0.85 -1.30 17.37
N LEU A 19 -1.93 -1.19 16.60
CA LEU A 19 -3.22 -1.80 16.89
C LEU A 19 -3.33 -3.08 16.07
N VAL A 20 -3.81 -4.17 16.66
CA VAL A 20 -4.09 -5.43 15.96
C VAL A 20 -5.50 -5.87 16.31
N ASN A 21 -6.30 -6.14 15.29
CA ASN A 21 -7.66 -6.64 15.45
C ASN A 21 -7.65 -8.13 15.83
N ASP A 22 -8.40 -8.51 16.86
CA ASP A 22 -8.33 -9.86 17.41
C ASP A 22 -8.99 -10.92 16.53
N ALA A 23 -9.96 -10.50 15.70
CA ALA A 23 -10.74 -11.39 14.86
C ALA A 23 -10.02 -11.72 13.54
N CYS A 24 -9.18 -10.83 13.02
CA CYS A 24 -8.57 -10.97 11.69
C CYS A 24 -7.08 -10.62 11.61
N ASP A 25 -6.42 -10.31 12.72
CA ASP A 25 -5.01 -9.88 12.79
C ASP A 25 -4.67 -8.62 11.95
N TYR A 26 -5.71 -7.92 11.46
CA TYR A 26 -5.55 -6.68 10.71
C TYR A 26 -4.92 -5.62 11.60
N SER A 27 -3.88 -4.94 11.08
CA SER A 27 -3.05 -4.05 11.88
C SER A 27 -3.21 -2.59 11.45
N VAL A 28 -3.41 -1.68 12.40
CA VAL A 28 -3.48 -0.23 12.18
C VAL A 28 -2.34 0.42 12.95
N ILE A 29 -1.54 1.27 12.29
CA ILE A 29 -0.35 1.90 12.87
C ILE A 29 -0.60 3.39 13.08
N LEU A 30 -0.62 3.83 14.33
CA LEU A 30 -0.66 5.25 14.69
C LEU A 30 0.77 5.75 14.87
N TYR A 31 1.37 6.28 13.81
CA TYR A 31 2.72 6.83 13.80
C TYR A 31 2.75 8.31 14.22
N GLY A 32 3.83 8.77 14.87
CA GLY A 32 4.00 10.20 15.17
C GLY A 32 3.16 10.76 16.32
N MET A 33 2.66 9.91 17.22
CA MET A 33 1.73 10.31 18.29
C MET A 33 2.35 11.35 19.25
N LYS A 34 1.67 12.49 19.41
CA LYS A 34 2.01 13.59 20.33
C LYS A 34 1.35 13.39 21.69
N LYS A 35 1.75 14.19 22.69
CA LYS A 35 1.21 14.09 24.07
C LYS A 35 -0.33 14.19 24.09
N ASP A 36 -0.89 15.14 23.36
CA ASP A 36 -2.34 15.38 23.34
C ASP A 36 -3.11 14.24 22.65
N ASP A 37 -2.47 13.49 21.74
CA ASP A 37 -3.06 12.29 21.16
C ASP A 37 -3.31 11.21 22.21
N PHE A 38 -2.43 11.10 23.22
CA PHE A 38 -2.64 10.17 24.34
C PHE A 38 -3.68 10.67 25.34
N ASN A 39 -3.87 11.98 25.48
CA ASN A 39 -4.95 12.53 26.30
C ASN A 39 -6.33 12.22 25.66
N ASN A 40 -6.39 12.12 24.34
CA ASN A 40 -7.61 11.81 23.57
C ASN A 40 -7.52 10.43 22.88
N PHE A 41 -6.86 9.46 23.55
CA PHE A 41 -6.41 8.23 22.88
C PHE A 41 -7.54 7.43 22.21
N ASN A 42 -8.70 7.34 22.85
CA ASN A 42 -9.86 6.60 22.31
C ASN A 42 -10.30 7.16 20.95
N GLU A 43 -10.41 8.48 20.85
CA GLU A 43 -10.78 9.15 19.60
C GLU A 43 -9.69 9.02 18.55
N ARG A 44 -8.42 9.04 18.95
CA ARG A 44 -7.30 8.79 18.02
C ARG A 44 -7.28 7.36 17.47
N VAL A 45 -7.68 6.37 18.26
CA VAL A 45 -7.83 4.99 17.80
C VAL A 45 -8.98 4.88 16.79
N LYS A 46 -10.16 5.43 17.11
CA LYS A 46 -11.31 5.44 16.18
C LYS A 46 -10.95 6.13 14.87
N GLU A 47 -10.31 7.29 14.94
CA GLU A 47 -9.86 8.05 13.77
C GLU A 47 -8.83 7.29 12.94
N GLY A 48 -7.87 6.63 13.60
CA GLY A 48 -6.88 5.81 12.89
C GLY A 48 -7.53 4.65 12.13
N ILE A 49 -8.43 3.91 12.78
CA ILE A 49 -9.17 2.82 12.13
C ILE A 49 -10.03 3.35 10.97
N ARG A 50 -10.75 4.45 11.19
CA ARG A 50 -11.57 5.13 10.18
C ARG A 50 -10.74 5.43 8.93
N LYS A 51 -9.64 6.17 9.08
CA LYS A 51 -8.79 6.58 7.95
C LYS A 51 -8.23 5.38 7.21
N THR A 52 -7.75 4.37 7.93
CA THR A 52 -7.25 3.15 7.29
C THR A 52 -8.35 2.47 6.49
N PHE A 53 -9.55 2.32 7.05
CA PHE A 53 -10.66 1.68 6.33
C PHE A 53 -11.13 2.50 5.12
N GLU A 54 -11.12 3.83 5.21
CA GLU A 54 -11.39 4.72 4.08
C GLU A 54 -10.34 4.55 2.96
N GLN A 55 -9.05 4.46 3.32
CA GLN A 55 -7.96 4.21 2.38
C GLN A 55 -8.05 2.84 1.70
N GLU A 56 -8.59 1.83 2.39
CA GLU A 56 -8.88 0.49 1.86
C GLU A 56 -10.19 0.45 1.04
N GLY A 57 -10.85 1.59 0.81
CA GLY A 57 -12.07 1.67 0.01
C GLY A 57 -13.33 1.12 0.70
N ILE A 58 -13.30 0.90 2.01
CA ILE A 58 -14.47 0.42 2.76
C ILE A 58 -15.55 1.50 2.77
N LYS A 59 -16.80 1.12 2.46
CA LYS A 59 -17.93 2.05 2.40
C LYS A 59 -18.12 2.79 3.74
N ALA A 60 -18.23 4.11 3.69
CA ALA A 60 -18.41 4.97 4.87
C ALA A 60 -19.53 4.49 5.81
N SER A 61 -20.66 4.02 5.28
CA SER A 61 -21.77 3.50 6.09
C SER A 61 -21.41 2.26 6.91
N LEU A 62 -20.53 1.39 6.40
CA LEU A 62 -20.02 0.23 7.13
C LEU A 62 -18.99 0.65 8.19
N ILE A 63 -18.15 1.65 7.87
CA ILE A 63 -17.19 2.23 8.82
C ILE A 63 -17.93 2.82 10.01
N GLU A 64 -18.95 3.66 9.78
CA GLU A 64 -19.75 4.23 10.87
C GLU A 64 -20.42 3.16 11.72
N LYS A 65 -21.05 2.16 11.07
CA LYS A 65 -21.68 1.04 11.77
C LYS A 65 -20.68 0.23 12.60
N TYR A 66 -19.44 0.11 12.15
CA TYR A 66 -18.38 -0.57 12.89
C TYR A 66 -17.92 0.27 14.08
N LEU A 67 -17.61 1.55 13.86
CA LEU A 67 -17.13 2.45 14.90
C LEU A 67 -18.18 2.76 15.97
N SER A 68 -19.48 2.74 15.62
CA SER A 68 -20.56 2.92 16.58
C SER A 68 -20.70 1.76 17.58
N GLN A 69 -20.06 0.61 17.33
CA GLN A 69 -20.03 -0.53 18.25
C GLN A 69 -18.94 -0.38 19.33
N PHE A 70 -18.10 0.65 19.25
CA PHE A 70 -17.19 1.00 20.33
C PHE A 70 -17.99 1.69 21.45
N GLU A 71 -18.48 0.90 22.40
CA GLU A 71 -19.21 1.42 23.57
C GLU A 71 -18.24 2.08 24.56
N ASP A 72 -17.20 1.35 24.98
CA ASP A 72 -16.20 1.81 25.97
C ASP A 72 -14.81 1.26 25.64
N PHE A 73 -13.77 2.06 25.93
CA PHE A 73 -12.38 1.60 25.83
C PHE A 73 -11.90 1.07 27.17
N TYR A 74 -11.67 -0.24 27.23
CA TYR A 74 -11.06 -0.89 28.39
C TYR A 74 -9.64 -1.32 28.07
N PHE A 75 -8.66 -0.74 28.77
CA PHE A 75 -7.25 -1.11 28.61
C PHE A 75 -6.86 -2.17 29.63
N THR A 76 -6.54 -3.36 29.15
CA THR A 76 -6.03 -4.45 30.00
C THR A 76 -4.70 -4.94 29.47
N LYS A 77 -3.86 -5.49 30.36
CA LYS A 77 -2.61 -6.14 29.93
C LYS A 77 -2.95 -7.46 29.26
N ALA A 78 -2.48 -7.66 28.03
CA ALA A 78 -2.64 -8.93 27.32
C ALA A 78 -2.05 -10.08 28.14
N LYS A 79 -2.83 -11.14 28.35
CA LYS A 79 -2.41 -12.37 29.04
C LYS A 79 -2.35 -13.58 28.11
N ASP A 80 -2.98 -13.50 26.95
CA ASP A 80 -3.01 -14.59 25.98
C ASP A 80 -1.72 -14.62 25.15
N ARG A 81 -1.06 -15.78 25.13
CA ARG A 81 0.19 -15.98 24.40
C ARG A 81 0.01 -15.86 22.88
N SER A 82 -1.15 -16.22 22.34
CA SER A 82 -1.45 -16.12 20.91
C SER A 82 -1.58 -14.66 20.46
N TYR A 83 -2.33 -13.84 21.20
CA TYR A 83 -2.42 -12.39 20.95
C TYR A 83 -1.07 -11.71 21.09
N ILE A 84 -0.27 -12.08 22.09
CA ILE A 84 1.09 -11.55 22.26
C ILE A 84 1.97 -11.92 21.06
N ALA A 85 1.88 -13.15 20.55
CA ALA A 85 2.66 -13.58 19.38
C ALA A 85 2.26 -12.79 18.11
N ARG A 86 0.96 -12.64 17.84
CA ARG A 86 0.44 -11.83 16.73
C ARG A 86 0.88 -10.38 16.84
N MET A 87 0.72 -9.77 18.01
CA MET A 87 1.18 -8.42 18.29
C MET A 87 2.69 -8.25 18.07
N ASN A 88 3.50 -9.21 18.53
CA ASN A 88 4.94 -9.19 18.30
C ASN A 88 5.28 -9.27 16.80
N ASN A 89 4.53 -10.05 16.02
CA ASN A 89 4.71 -10.12 14.57
C ASN A 89 4.36 -8.78 13.91
N SER A 90 3.21 -8.18 14.24
CA SER A 90 2.83 -6.86 13.74
C SER A 90 3.86 -5.79 14.12
N CYS A 91 4.39 -5.82 15.34
CA CYS A 91 5.47 -4.91 15.76
C CYS A 91 6.76 -5.10 14.95
N LYS A 92 7.13 -6.35 14.62
CA LYS A 92 8.29 -6.64 13.74
C LYS A 92 8.06 -6.08 12.34
N MET A 93 6.87 -6.30 11.78
CA MET A 93 6.52 -5.81 10.45
C MET A 93 6.52 -4.28 10.39
N THR A 94 5.95 -3.65 11.42
CA THR A 94 5.94 -2.19 11.59
C THR A 94 7.38 -1.63 11.60
N LYS A 95 8.32 -2.29 12.30
CA LYS A 95 9.73 -1.89 12.28
C LYS A 95 10.40 -2.12 10.93
N ARG A 96 10.04 -3.19 10.22
CA ARG A 96 10.60 -3.51 8.90
C ARG A 96 10.26 -2.45 7.86
N PHE A 97 9.06 -1.88 7.94
CA PHE A 97 8.59 -0.82 7.03
C PHE A 97 8.65 0.58 7.64
N ALA A 98 9.51 0.78 8.64
CA ALA A 98 9.64 2.05 9.36
C ALA A 98 10.07 3.23 8.47
N ASP A 99 10.77 2.93 7.38
CA ASP A 99 11.19 3.84 6.31
C ASP A 99 10.02 4.42 5.53
N ARG A 100 8.88 3.71 5.47
CA ARG A 100 7.66 4.17 4.79
C ARG A 100 6.82 5.13 5.63
N PHE A 101 7.08 5.25 6.93
CA PHE A 101 6.30 6.14 7.78
C PHE A 101 6.81 7.58 7.69
N SER A 102 5.94 8.48 7.24
CA SER A 102 6.16 9.93 7.24
C SER A 102 5.08 10.64 8.06
N GLU A 103 5.47 11.58 8.94
CA GLU A 103 4.53 12.52 9.55
C GLU A 103 4.07 13.59 8.54
N ASN A 104 4.85 13.78 7.48
CA ASN A 104 4.62 14.75 6.42
C ASN A 104 4.11 13.98 5.20
N GLU A 105 2.92 13.41 5.32
CA GLU A 105 2.22 12.86 4.17
C GLU A 105 1.94 14.03 3.22
N VAL A 106 2.60 14.02 2.06
CA VAL A 106 2.42 15.04 1.03
C VAL A 106 1.36 14.50 0.08
N LYS A 107 0.20 15.15 0.00
CA LYS A 107 -0.82 14.75 -0.96
C LYS A 107 -0.40 15.22 -2.34
N LEU A 108 -0.77 14.47 -3.39
CA LEU A 108 -0.49 14.88 -4.76
C LEU A 108 -1.00 16.31 -5.03
N LYS A 109 -2.21 16.65 -4.59
CA LYS A 109 -2.76 18.01 -4.73
C LYS A 109 -1.90 19.14 -4.13
N ASP A 110 -1.03 18.82 -3.17
CA ASP A 110 -0.16 19.81 -2.51
C ASP A 110 1.15 20.02 -3.30
N VAL A 111 1.45 19.15 -4.29
CA VAL A 111 2.64 19.22 -5.14
C VAL A 111 2.33 19.43 -6.62
N LEU A 112 1.12 19.12 -7.08
CA LEU A 112 0.72 19.36 -8.47
C LEU A 112 0.48 20.86 -8.71
N PRO A 113 0.77 21.38 -9.93
CA PRO A 113 1.37 20.67 -11.05
C PRO A 113 2.88 20.39 -10.82
N ALA A 114 3.33 19.19 -11.19
CA ALA A 114 4.72 18.78 -11.01
C ALA A 114 5.18 17.80 -12.09
N ARG A 115 6.52 17.72 -12.23
CA ARG A 115 7.23 16.63 -12.89
C ARG A 115 8.06 15.89 -11.84
N ILE A 116 7.73 14.63 -11.61
CA ILE A 116 8.25 13.79 -10.54
C ILE A 116 9.06 12.65 -11.16
N LYS A 117 10.31 12.49 -10.73
CA LYS A 117 11.10 11.29 -11.00
C LYS A 117 10.86 10.28 -9.88
N TYR A 118 10.18 9.18 -10.17
CA TYR A 118 9.95 8.08 -9.26
C TYR A 118 10.91 6.93 -9.60
N ILE A 119 11.69 6.49 -8.61
CA ILE A 119 12.61 5.36 -8.78
C ILE A 119 11.96 4.15 -8.13
N TYR A 120 11.61 3.16 -8.95
CA TYR A 120 11.04 1.89 -8.51
C TYR A 120 12.11 0.80 -8.55
N ASP A 121 12.05 -0.10 -7.58
CA ASP A 121 13.00 -1.21 -7.40
C ASP A 121 14.47 -0.76 -7.42
N TYR A 122 15.08 -0.62 -6.24
CA TYR A 122 16.49 -0.21 -6.15
C TYR A 122 17.49 -1.28 -6.67
N GLY A 123 17.04 -2.50 -6.95
CA GLY A 123 17.84 -3.50 -7.67
C GLY A 123 17.93 -3.15 -9.16
N ASP A 124 16.79 -3.15 -9.83
CA ASP A 124 16.70 -2.92 -11.29
C ASP A 124 16.75 -1.45 -11.71
N ASN A 125 16.57 -0.54 -10.75
CA ASN A 125 16.68 0.91 -10.87
C ASN A 125 15.78 1.51 -11.98
N TRP A 126 14.50 1.14 -11.96
CA TRP A 126 13.50 1.67 -12.89
C TRP A 126 13.23 3.15 -12.62
N HIS A 127 13.32 3.96 -13.66
CA HIS A 127 13.03 5.39 -13.59
C HIS A 127 11.68 5.70 -14.27
N HIS A 128 10.67 6.02 -13.47
CA HIS A 128 9.39 6.53 -13.95
C HIS A 128 9.38 8.06 -13.88
N TYR A 129 8.93 8.71 -14.95
CA TYR A 129 8.68 10.15 -14.98
C TYR A 129 7.18 10.38 -14.99
N ILE A 130 6.66 10.96 -13.92
CA ILE A 130 5.24 11.27 -13.74
C ILE A 130 5.09 12.78 -13.91
N GLU A 131 4.24 13.21 -14.85
CA GLU A 131 4.05 14.62 -15.19
C GLU A 131 2.57 14.99 -15.12
N THR A 132 2.30 16.23 -14.69
CA THR A 132 0.93 16.76 -14.72
C THR A 132 0.66 17.32 -16.10
N GLU A 133 -0.25 16.69 -16.83
CA GLU A 133 -0.71 17.19 -18.13
C GLU A 133 -1.85 18.19 -17.97
N GLU A 134 -2.84 17.86 -17.16
CA GLU A 134 -4.03 18.69 -16.92
C GLU A 134 -4.54 18.50 -15.47
N ILE A 135 -5.11 19.57 -14.90
CA ILE A 135 -5.81 19.54 -13.60
C ILE A 135 -7.29 19.84 -13.86
N ILE A 136 -8.17 18.93 -13.44
CA ILE A 136 -9.62 19.03 -13.59
C ILE A 136 -10.26 19.12 -12.20
N ASP A 137 -10.75 20.29 -11.82
CA ASP A 137 -11.26 20.54 -10.46
C ASP A 137 -12.60 19.84 -10.16
N ASP A 138 -13.48 19.71 -11.15
CA ASP A 138 -14.83 19.16 -11.00
C ASP A 138 -14.96 17.71 -11.52
N TYR A 139 -13.90 16.92 -11.39
CA TYR A 139 -13.93 15.52 -11.83
C TYR A 139 -14.82 14.67 -10.91
N LYS A 140 -15.77 13.93 -11.50
CA LYS A 140 -16.87 13.27 -10.76
C LYS A 140 -16.47 12.01 -9.99
N SER A 141 -15.23 11.57 -10.11
CA SER A 141 -14.74 10.31 -9.53
C SER A 141 -13.38 10.53 -8.88
N ASN A 142 -13.16 9.93 -7.71
CA ASN A 142 -11.83 9.88 -7.08
C ASN A 142 -11.06 8.60 -7.43
N LYS A 143 -11.54 7.82 -8.40
CA LYS A 143 -10.92 6.57 -8.83
C LYS A 143 -9.91 6.84 -9.95
N PRO A 144 -8.75 6.17 -9.96
CA PRO A 144 -7.86 6.19 -11.12
C PRO A 144 -8.60 5.61 -12.33
N THR A 145 -8.35 6.17 -13.51
CA THR A 145 -8.93 5.70 -14.78
C THR A 145 -7.81 5.66 -15.81
N LEU A 146 -7.67 4.55 -16.52
CA LEU A 146 -6.77 4.46 -17.66
C LEU A 146 -7.42 5.15 -18.86
N LEU A 147 -6.84 6.27 -19.29
CA LEU A 147 -7.29 7.00 -20.48
C LEU A 147 -6.62 6.45 -21.74
N ASP A 148 -5.31 6.26 -21.69
CA ASP A 148 -4.48 5.76 -22.79
C ASP A 148 -3.20 5.11 -22.25
N GLY A 149 -2.48 4.40 -23.12
CA GLY A 149 -1.18 3.81 -22.81
C GLY A 149 -0.62 3.02 -23.99
N GLU A 150 0.69 2.93 -24.06
CA GLU A 150 1.41 2.17 -25.07
C GLU A 150 2.64 1.49 -24.46
N GLY A 151 3.06 0.39 -25.10
CA GLY A 151 4.20 -0.40 -24.67
C GLY A 151 3.89 -1.34 -23.50
N THR A 152 4.56 -2.49 -23.50
CA THR A 152 4.44 -3.50 -22.45
C THR A 152 5.39 -3.18 -21.32
N ALA A 153 4.90 -3.23 -20.08
CA ALA A 153 5.73 -3.04 -18.89
C ALA A 153 6.74 -4.21 -18.72
N PRO A 154 7.96 -3.94 -18.22
CA PRO A 154 8.93 -5.00 -17.97
C PRO A 154 8.42 -5.99 -16.91
N PRO A 155 8.79 -7.29 -17.00
CA PRO A 155 8.62 -8.22 -15.89
C PRO A 155 9.37 -7.73 -14.64
N GLU A 156 8.88 -8.10 -13.46
CA GLU A 156 9.63 -7.90 -12.20
C GLU A 156 10.94 -8.71 -12.22
N ASP A 157 11.98 -8.20 -11.57
CA ASP A 157 13.31 -8.81 -11.47
C ASP A 157 13.98 -9.15 -12.82
N VAL A 158 13.62 -8.46 -13.91
CA VAL A 158 14.18 -8.72 -15.25
C VAL A 158 15.62 -8.21 -15.40
N GLY A 159 16.15 -7.44 -14.45
CA GLY A 159 17.51 -6.91 -14.50
C GLY A 159 17.59 -5.52 -15.13
N GLY A 160 16.57 -4.69 -14.90
CA GLY A 160 16.52 -3.31 -15.37
C GLY A 160 16.43 -3.19 -16.89
N VAL A 161 16.78 -2.02 -17.42
CA VAL A 161 16.63 -1.68 -18.86
C VAL A 161 17.37 -2.67 -19.76
N GLY A 162 18.58 -3.10 -19.37
CA GLY A 162 19.38 -4.04 -20.14
C GLY A 162 18.72 -5.42 -20.22
N GLY A 163 18.32 -5.97 -19.07
CA GLY A 163 17.65 -7.26 -19.02
C GLY A 163 16.30 -7.25 -19.70
N PHE A 164 15.53 -6.16 -19.63
CA PHE A 164 14.29 -6.04 -20.41
C PHE A 164 14.55 -6.00 -21.92
N SER A 165 15.62 -5.34 -22.38
CA SER A 165 15.98 -5.34 -23.79
C SER A 165 16.35 -6.75 -24.29
N GLU A 166 17.10 -7.51 -23.50
CA GLU A 166 17.45 -8.91 -23.81
C GLU A 166 16.21 -9.80 -23.81
N PHE A 167 15.37 -9.68 -22.77
CA PHE A 167 14.08 -10.35 -22.68
C PHE A 167 13.24 -10.14 -23.94
N MET A 168 13.06 -8.88 -24.37
CA MET A 168 12.29 -8.54 -25.58
C MET A 168 12.92 -9.10 -26.86
N GLN A 169 14.25 -9.20 -26.94
CA GLN A 169 14.91 -9.82 -28.10
C GLN A 169 14.60 -11.32 -28.16
N ILE A 170 14.74 -12.02 -27.03
CA ILE A 170 14.51 -13.46 -26.94
C ILE A 170 13.05 -13.79 -27.25
N ILE A 171 12.08 -13.15 -26.59
CA ILE A 171 10.65 -13.51 -26.78
C ILE A 171 10.08 -13.13 -28.14
N ASN A 172 10.77 -12.32 -28.93
CA ASN A 172 10.38 -12.00 -30.32
C ASN A 172 11.07 -12.90 -31.35
N ASN A 173 11.90 -13.85 -30.92
CA ASN A 173 12.60 -14.80 -31.77
C ASN A 173 12.31 -16.25 -31.33
N PRO A 174 11.26 -16.91 -31.88
CA PRO A 174 10.92 -18.28 -31.54
C PRO A 174 12.02 -19.33 -31.83
N ASP A 175 13.01 -18.99 -32.65
CA ASP A 175 14.16 -19.85 -32.97
C ASP A 175 15.33 -19.66 -32.00
N ASP A 176 15.23 -18.72 -31.04
CA ASP A 176 16.22 -18.52 -30.00
C ASP A 176 16.29 -19.73 -29.04
N GLU A 177 17.50 -20.12 -28.64
CA GLU A 177 17.69 -21.29 -27.76
C GLU A 177 17.06 -21.09 -26.38
N ASP A 178 16.96 -19.85 -25.92
CA ASP A 178 16.39 -19.48 -24.63
C ASP A 178 14.90 -19.07 -24.72
N TYR A 179 14.26 -19.16 -25.89
CA TYR A 179 12.88 -18.71 -26.08
C TYR A 179 11.89 -19.36 -25.09
N GLU A 180 11.88 -20.68 -25.01
CA GLU A 180 10.93 -21.42 -24.15
C GLU A 180 11.21 -21.20 -22.65
N SER A 181 12.48 -21.20 -22.26
CA SER A 181 12.89 -20.99 -20.86
C SER A 181 12.54 -19.57 -20.40
N MET A 182 12.76 -18.58 -21.27
CA MET A 182 12.44 -17.18 -21.01
C MET A 182 10.92 -16.95 -20.91
N LEU A 183 10.12 -17.59 -21.77
CA LEU A 183 8.66 -17.53 -21.67
C LEU A 183 8.12 -18.19 -20.39
N GLU A 184 8.71 -19.31 -19.96
CA GLU A 184 8.33 -19.95 -18.70
C GLU A 184 8.68 -19.06 -17.49
N TRP A 185 9.88 -18.48 -17.48
CA TRP A 185 10.28 -17.51 -16.46
C TRP A 185 9.35 -16.29 -16.42
N ALA A 186 9.01 -15.72 -17.58
CA ALA A 186 8.11 -14.57 -17.67
C ALA A 186 6.71 -14.89 -17.12
N LYS A 187 6.20 -16.11 -17.35
CA LYS A 187 4.93 -16.57 -16.76
C LYS A 187 5.01 -16.64 -15.23
N ILE A 188 6.14 -17.07 -14.66
CA ILE A 188 6.36 -17.09 -13.20
C ILE A 188 6.33 -15.66 -12.64
N GLN A 189 6.92 -14.71 -13.36
CA GLN A 189 6.86 -13.28 -13.03
C GLN A 189 5.51 -12.62 -13.32
N ARG A 190 4.51 -13.39 -13.77
CA ARG A 190 3.18 -12.91 -14.14
C ARG A 190 3.22 -11.83 -15.22
N PHE A 191 4.21 -11.89 -16.10
CA PHE A 191 4.30 -11.02 -17.26
C PHE A 191 3.00 -11.08 -18.07
N LYS A 192 2.55 -9.90 -18.49
CA LYS A 192 1.38 -9.73 -19.36
C LYS A 192 1.74 -8.66 -20.37
N GLU A 193 1.41 -8.90 -21.63
CA GLU A 193 1.43 -7.85 -22.64
C GLU A 193 0.43 -6.76 -22.29
N TYR A 194 0.70 -5.54 -22.76
CA TYR A 194 -0.21 -4.42 -22.58
C TYR A 194 -1.58 -4.72 -23.21
N ASP A 195 -2.62 -4.65 -22.38
CA ASP A 195 -4.01 -4.80 -22.77
C ASP A 195 -4.84 -3.78 -22.00
N SER A 196 -5.23 -2.71 -22.69
CA SER A 196 -5.96 -1.59 -22.08
C SER A 196 -7.31 -2.00 -21.48
N GLU A 197 -8.02 -2.95 -22.09
CA GLU A 197 -9.33 -3.39 -21.62
C GLU A 197 -9.19 -4.22 -20.35
N LYS A 198 -8.17 -5.08 -20.32
CA LYS A 198 -7.84 -5.84 -19.11
C LYS A 198 -7.41 -4.93 -17.96
N ILE A 199 -6.58 -3.93 -18.21
CA ILE A 199 -6.14 -2.98 -17.18
C ILE A 199 -7.34 -2.16 -16.66
N LYS A 200 -8.22 -1.67 -17.54
CA LYS A 200 -9.45 -0.97 -17.13
C LYS A 200 -10.32 -1.86 -16.24
N SER A 201 -10.55 -3.11 -16.63
CA SER A 201 -11.33 -4.07 -15.85
C SER A 201 -10.70 -4.39 -14.49
N GLU A 202 -9.36 -4.57 -14.44
CA GLU A 202 -8.64 -4.78 -13.19
C GLU A 202 -8.78 -3.54 -12.28
N LEU A 203 -8.62 -2.32 -12.80
CA LEU A 203 -8.81 -1.07 -12.05
C LEU A 203 -10.23 -0.93 -11.49
N GLU A 204 -11.26 -1.25 -12.26
CA GLU A 204 -12.65 -1.23 -11.81
C GLU A 204 -12.92 -2.25 -10.70
N SER A 205 -12.18 -3.37 -10.65
CA SER A 205 -12.35 -4.38 -9.61
C SER A 205 -11.78 -3.93 -8.25
N TYR A 206 -10.84 -2.99 -8.24
CA TYR A 206 -10.20 -2.49 -7.01
C TYR A 206 -11.00 -1.39 -6.30
N PHE A 207 -11.95 -0.72 -6.98
CA PHE A 207 -12.65 0.46 -6.46
C PHE A 207 -14.15 0.42 -6.73
#